data_AF-A0A661ZS00-F1
#
_entry.id   AF-A0A661ZS00-F1
#
_cell.length_a   1.000
_cell.length_b   1.000
_cell.length_c   1.000
_cell.angle_alpha   90.00
_cell.angle_beta   90.00
_cell.angle_gamma   90.00
#
_symmetry.space_group_name_H-M   'P 1'
#
loop_
_entity.id
_entity.type
_entity.pdbx_description
1 polymer ?
#
loop_
_entity_poly.entity_id
_entity_poly.type
_entity_poly.pdbx_seq_one_letter_code
_entity_poly.pdbx_strand_id
1 'polypeptide(L)'
;KKEDDWLSVKALREKVRDSQSTEVLFIEQCYNFLNEGGYLAIVIPDGILTNSSMQYVRDNIEEMYRIVAVVSMPQTAFSATGAGVKSSVLFLRKHTKTQTEKIINQKDILKEKVKSDNKYIETIEKWEKDKKETIKKLETEAKKKNPKFSKKEINEFIKDDKTKIQNEYKDKINFLKEELTEKYFVAKQLELDDYPIFMAIAEDIGYDATGRETRNNELIEIGKELSKFINHINETEV
;
A
#
# COMPACT_ATOMS: atom_id res chain seq x y z
N LYS A 1 9.16 1.21 -7.62
CA LYS A 1 8.20 1.95 -8.51
C LYS A 1 6.89 2.17 -7.76
N LYS A 2 6.08 3.22 -8.01
CA LYS A 2 4.66 3.13 -7.58
C LYS A 2 4.07 2.01 -8.43
N GLU A 3 3.51 1.00 -7.80
CA GLU A 3 2.67 0.07 -8.53
C GLU A 3 1.58 0.88 -9.24
N ASP A 4 1.36 0.61 -10.53
CA ASP A 4 0.26 1.23 -11.24
C ASP A 4 -1.04 0.82 -10.53
N ASP A 5 -1.96 1.77 -10.36
CA ASP A 5 -3.28 1.46 -9.81
C ASP A 5 -3.88 0.39 -10.72
N TRP A 6 -3.95 -0.85 -10.23
CA TRP A 6 -4.41 -1.97 -11.04
C TRP A 6 -5.84 -1.70 -11.52
N LEU A 7 -6.64 -0.90 -10.81
CA LEU A 7 -7.97 -0.46 -11.22
C LEU A 7 -7.96 0.75 -12.19
N SER A 8 -6.82 1.09 -12.78
CA SER A 8 -6.74 2.11 -13.83
C SER A 8 -7.29 1.57 -15.15
N VAL A 9 -8.33 2.23 -15.68
CA VAL A 9 -8.96 1.88 -16.97
C VAL A 9 -8.21 2.46 -18.17
N LYS A 10 -7.29 3.40 -17.94
CA LYS A 10 -6.41 3.94 -18.97
C LYS A 10 -4.99 3.50 -18.67
N ALA A 11 -4.26 3.10 -19.72
CA ALA A 11 -2.82 2.97 -19.64
C ALA A 11 -2.24 4.32 -19.17
N LEU A 12 -1.71 4.35 -17.95
CA LEU A 12 -0.97 5.50 -17.46
C LEU A 12 0.34 5.52 -18.25
N ARG A 13 0.73 6.69 -18.75
CA ARG A 13 2.10 6.86 -19.26
C ARG A 13 3.04 6.57 -18.10
N GLU A 14 4.09 5.78 -18.33
CA GLU A 14 5.14 5.55 -17.34
C GLU A 14 5.63 6.90 -16.81
N LYS A 15 5.23 7.24 -15.58
CA LYS A 15 5.72 8.44 -14.90
C LYS A 15 6.88 8.02 -14.04
N VAL A 16 8.08 8.37 -14.48
CA VAL A 16 9.25 8.38 -13.59
C VAL A 16 8.92 9.33 -12.44
N ARG A 17 9.10 8.86 -11.20
CA ARG A 17 8.90 9.69 -10.02
C ARG A 17 10.08 10.63 -9.86
N ASP A 18 9.79 11.90 -9.61
CA ASP A 18 10.82 12.90 -9.33
C ASP A 18 11.43 12.73 -7.93
N SER A 19 10.69 12.13 -6.99
CA SER A 19 11.14 11.89 -5.62
C SER A 19 10.50 10.67 -4.97
N GLN A 20 11.15 10.16 -3.92
CA GLN A 20 10.71 9.04 -3.10
C GLN A 20 11.26 9.21 -1.67
N SER A 21 10.55 8.68 -0.67
CA SER A 21 11.05 8.62 0.70
C SER A 21 12.35 7.82 0.75
N THR A 22 13.34 8.36 1.44
CA THR A 22 14.68 7.77 1.55
C THR A 22 14.62 6.40 2.21
N GLU A 23 13.71 6.19 3.17
CA GLU A 23 13.48 4.92 3.84
C GLU A 23 13.03 3.82 2.87
N VAL A 24 12.14 4.15 1.92
CA VAL A 24 11.72 3.21 0.88
C VAL A 24 12.89 2.85 -0.05
N LEU A 25 13.71 3.84 -0.42
CA LEU A 25 14.90 3.61 -1.24
C LEU A 25 15.91 2.72 -0.53
N PHE A 26 16.07 2.84 0.80
CA PHE A 26 16.94 1.96 1.56
C PHE A 26 16.44 0.51 1.56
N ILE A 27 15.13 0.27 1.68
CA ILE A 27 14.57 -1.09 1.60
C ILE A 27 14.85 -1.71 0.21
N GLU A 28 14.62 -0.95 -0.87
CA GLU A 28 14.92 -1.38 -2.24
C GLU A 28 16.42 -1.61 -2.45
N GLN A 29 17.29 -0.76 -1.89
CA GLN A 29 18.73 -0.91 -2.03
C GLN A 29 19.28 -2.09 -1.23
N CYS A 30 18.77 -2.33 -0.02
CA CYS A 30 19.11 -3.51 0.76
C CYS A 30 18.76 -4.79 -0.03
N TYR A 31 17.62 -4.82 -0.72
CA TYR A 31 17.26 -5.97 -1.57
C TYR A 31 18.35 -6.28 -2.60
N ASN A 32 18.89 -5.26 -3.25
CA ASN A 32 19.93 -5.41 -4.26
C ASN A 32 21.26 -5.91 -3.67
N PHE A 33 21.55 -5.60 -2.40
CA PHE A 33 22.76 -6.07 -1.72
C PHE A 33 22.63 -7.47 -1.12
N LEU A 34 21.42 -7.93 -0.84
CA LEU A 34 21.20 -9.26 -0.29
C LEU A 34 21.35 -10.36 -1.34
N ASN A 35 22.00 -11.46 -0.96
CA ASN A 35 21.92 -12.73 -1.67
C ASN A 35 20.54 -13.38 -1.45
N GLU A 36 20.12 -14.26 -2.36
CA GLU A 36 18.90 -15.06 -2.18
C GLU A 36 18.97 -15.86 -0.88
N GLY A 37 17.87 -15.90 -0.13
CA GLY A 37 17.81 -16.50 1.22
C GLY A 37 18.53 -15.71 2.31
N GLY A 38 19.20 -14.60 1.99
CA GLY A 38 19.86 -13.74 2.97
C GLY A 38 18.86 -13.05 3.89
N TYR A 39 19.29 -12.76 5.13
CA TYR A 39 18.49 -12.06 6.12
C TYR A 39 18.84 -10.57 6.18
N LEU A 40 17.82 -9.73 6.37
CA LEU A 40 17.92 -8.29 6.58
C LEU A 40 17.21 -7.95 7.89
N ALA A 41 17.89 -7.22 8.77
CA ALA A 41 17.27 -6.54 9.90
C ALA A 41 17.38 -5.03 9.66
N ILE A 42 16.25 -4.33 9.62
CA ILE A 42 16.22 -2.89 9.31
C ILE A 42 15.28 -2.17 10.26
N VAL A 43 15.73 -1.02 10.76
CA VAL A 43 14.89 -0.10 11.56
C VAL A 43 14.11 0.79 10.59
N ILE A 44 12.79 0.79 10.71
CA ILE A 44 11.90 1.60 9.87
C ILE A 44 10.87 2.35 10.72
N PRO A 45 10.41 3.53 10.28
CA PRO A 45 9.25 4.18 10.89
C PRO A 45 8.00 3.31 10.81
N ASP A 46 7.19 3.28 11.88
CA ASP A 46 5.94 2.53 11.92
C ASP A 46 4.98 2.93 10.79
N GLY A 47 5.09 4.17 10.29
CA GLY A 47 4.29 4.65 9.17
C GLY A 47 4.42 3.83 7.88
N ILE A 48 5.56 3.15 7.64
CA ILE A 48 5.71 2.23 6.50
C ILE A 48 4.81 1.00 6.67
N LEU A 49 4.70 0.52 7.92
CA LEU A 49 3.91 -0.67 8.26
C LEU A 49 2.41 -0.37 8.41
N THR A 50 2.02 0.86 8.72
CA THR A 50 0.63 1.19 9.09
C THR A 50 -0.10 2.10 8.10
N ASN A 51 0.59 3.03 7.42
CA ASN A 51 -0.10 4.01 6.58
C ASN A 51 -0.68 3.38 5.30
N SER A 52 -1.92 3.72 4.96
CA SER A 52 -2.58 3.26 3.73
C SER A 52 -1.86 3.75 2.46
N SER A 53 -1.30 4.96 2.49
CA SER A 53 -0.52 5.53 1.38
C SER A 53 0.77 4.74 1.07
N MET A 54 1.24 3.93 2.02
CA MET A 54 2.43 3.08 1.91
C MET A 54 2.10 1.60 1.69
N GLN A 55 0.84 1.26 1.38
CA GLN A 55 0.42 -0.11 1.06
C GLN A 55 1.29 -0.73 -0.04
N TYR A 56 1.59 0.01 -1.10
CA TYR A 56 2.47 -0.43 -2.18
C TYR A 56 3.88 -0.83 -1.72
N VAL A 57 4.39 -0.23 -0.64
CA VAL A 57 5.69 -0.60 -0.06
C VAL A 57 5.59 -1.96 0.60
N ARG A 58 4.48 -2.22 1.33
CA ARG A 58 4.23 -3.51 1.97
C ARG A 58 4.00 -4.62 0.95
N ASP A 59 3.26 -4.34 -0.12
CA ASP A 59 3.05 -5.29 -1.21
C ASP A 59 4.38 -5.66 -1.89
N ASN A 60 5.25 -4.67 -2.13
CA ASN A 60 6.61 -4.91 -2.65
C ASN A 60 7.48 -5.70 -1.65
N ILE A 61 7.42 -5.40 -0.35
CA ILE A 61 8.17 -6.14 0.67
C ILE A 61 7.78 -7.62 0.65
N GLU A 62 6.48 -7.92 0.60
CA GLU A 62 5.96 -9.30 0.56
C GLU A 62 6.34 -10.04 -0.75
N GLU A 63 6.48 -9.34 -1.87
CA GLU A 63 6.97 -9.94 -3.13
C GLU A 63 8.47 -10.25 -3.08
N MET A 64 9.26 -9.36 -2.49
CA MET A 64 10.71 -9.45 -2.44
C MET A 64 11.22 -10.33 -1.30
N TYR A 65 10.45 -10.43 -0.22
CA TYR A 65 10.89 -11.00 1.05
C TYR A 65 9.81 -11.81 1.76
N ARG A 66 10.28 -12.88 2.39
CA ARG A 66 9.60 -13.53 3.50
C ARG A 66 9.71 -12.63 4.73
N ILE A 67 8.58 -12.16 5.26
CA ILE A 67 8.55 -11.32 6.47
C ILE A 67 8.77 -12.20 7.69
N VAL A 68 9.95 -12.16 8.30
CA VAL A 68 10.31 -13.05 9.41
C VAL A 68 9.76 -12.54 10.73
N ALA A 69 10.01 -11.27 11.04
CA ALA A 69 9.59 -10.70 12.32
C ALA A 69 9.34 -9.20 12.26
N VAL A 70 8.45 -8.72 13.12
CA VAL A 70 8.27 -7.30 13.41
C VAL A 70 8.40 -7.10 14.91
N VAL A 71 9.41 -6.35 15.32
CA VAL A 71 9.62 -5.96 16.73
C VAL A 71 9.32 -4.48 16.88
N SER A 72 8.21 -4.14 17.52
CA SER A 72 7.83 -2.75 17.77
C SER A 72 8.66 -2.18 18.91
N MET A 73 9.26 -1.01 18.69
CA MET A 73 10.08 -0.30 19.68
C MET A 73 9.24 0.78 20.38
N PRO A 74 9.62 1.19 21.60
CA PRO A 74 8.95 2.30 22.27
C PRO A 74 9.21 3.60 21.48
N GLN A 75 8.27 4.54 21.53
CA GLN A 75 8.42 5.83 20.83
C GLN A 75 9.66 6.60 21.30
N THR A 76 10.09 6.37 22.54
CA THR A 76 11.25 7.00 23.17
C THR A 76 12.58 6.43 22.68
N ALA A 77 12.58 5.34 21.90
CA ALA A 77 13.79 4.60 21.52
C ALA A 77 14.88 5.46 20.87
N PHE A 78 14.47 6.46 20.09
CA PHE A 78 15.39 7.36 19.38
C PHE A 78 15.24 8.84 19.81
N SER A 79 14.54 9.08 20.92
CA SER A 79 14.29 10.45 21.42
C SER A 79 15.58 11.16 21.84
N ALA A 80 16.55 10.44 22.41
CA ALA A 80 17.85 11.00 22.80
C ALA A 80 18.66 11.52 21.60
N THR A 81 18.43 10.98 20.40
CA THR A 81 19.05 11.42 19.15
C THR A 81 18.21 12.48 18.41
N GLY A 82 17.14 12.99 19.03
CA GLY A 82 16.25 14.00 18.45
C GLY A 82 15.17 13.44 17.51
N ALA A 83 15.01 12.11 17.42
CA ALA A 83 13.97 11.48 16.61
C ALA A 83 12.77 11.07 17.48
N GLY A 84 11.59 11.63 17.20
CA GLY A 84 10.35 11.37 17.95
C GLY A 84 9.37 10.40 17.28
N VAL A 85 9.74 9.85 16.13
CA VAL A 85 8.88 8.94 15.35
C VAL A 85 8.98 7.53 15.93
N LYS A 86 7.82 6.89 16.15
CA LYS A 86 7.78 5.49 16.56
C LYS A 86 8.30 4.61 15.43
N SER A 87 9.16 3.66 15.78
CA SER A 87 9.86 2.80 14.83
C SER A 87 9.75 1.34 15.24
N SER A 88 9.97 0.46 14.26
CA SER A 88 10.01 -0.98 14.46
C SER A 88 11.25 -1.57 13.78
N VAL A 89 11.74 -2.68 14.29
CA VAL A 89 12.78 -3.49 13.62
C VAL A 89 12.08 -4.56 12.81
N LEU A 90 12.26 -4.49 11.49
CA LEU A 90 11.72 -5.46 10.55
C LEU A 90 12.81 -6.46 10.18
N PHE A 91 12.53 -7.75 10.37
CA PHE A 91 13.39 -8.85 9.94
C PHE A 91 12.78 -9.50 8.71
N LEU A 92 13.57 -9.59 7.64
CA LEU A 92 13.17 -10.08 6.33
C LEU A 92 14.16 -11.15 5.87
N ARG A 93 13.68 -12.16 5.13
CA ARG A 93 14.51 -13.11 4.40
C ARG A 93 14.23 -12.95 2.91
N LYS A 94 15.26 -12.68 2.11
CA LYS A 94 15.12 -12.44 0.68
C LYS A 94 14.63 -13.71 -0.03
N HIS A 95 13.57 -13.57 -0.83
CA HIS A 95 13.08 -14.65 -1.68
C HIS A 95 14.07 -15.00 -2.79
N THR A 96 13.97 -16.22 -3.31
CA THR A 96 14.60 -16.56 -4.58
C THR A 96 13.89 -15.83 -5.72
N LYS A 97 14.57 -15.61 -6.85
CA LYS A 97 13.95 -14.99 -8.02
C LYS A 97 12.67 -15.69 -8.45
N THR A 98 12.67 -17.03 -8.43
CA THR A 98 11.51 -17.85 -8.81
C THR A 98 10.33 -17.65 -7.85
N GLN A 99 10.59 -17.54 -6.54
CA GLN A 99 9.54 -17.25 -5.56
C GLN A 99 8.93 -15.86 -5.79
N THR A 100 9.77 -14.83 -5.96
CA THR A 100 9.31 -13.47 -6.25
C THR A 100 8.47 -13.42 -7.52
N GLU A 101 8.93 -14.04 -8.61
CA GLU A 101 8.19 -14.12 -9.87
C GLU A 101 6.86 -14.87 -9.70
N LYS A 102 6.83 -15.98 -8.94
CA LYS A 102 5.60 -16.72 -8.63
C LYS A 102 4.59 -15.82 -7.91
N ILE A 103 5.01 -15.13 -6.85
CA ILE A 103 4.13 -14.25 -6.05
C ILE A 103 3.57 -13.12 -6.91
N ILE A 104 4.41 -12.44 -7.69
CA ILE A 104 4.00 -11.37 -8.60
C ILE A 104 2.94 -11.88 -9.59
N ASN A 105 3.22 -13.01 -10.25
CA ASN A 105 2.28 -13.60 -11.22
C ASN A 105 0.94 -13.99 -10.57
N GLN A 106 0.97 -14.59 -9.38
CA GLN A 106 -0.25 -14.92 -8.64
C GLN A 106 -1.07 -13.66 -8.30
N LYS A 107 -0.42 -12.60 -7.82
CA LYS A 107 -1.09 -11.32 -7.53
C LYS A 107 -1.70 -10.71 -8.79
N ASP A 108 -0.99 -10.72 -9.91
CA ASP A 108 -1.50 -10.15 -11.16
C ASP A 108 -2.68 -10.94 -11.74
N ILE A 109 -2.62 -12.27 -11.68
CA ILE A 109 -3.76 -13.13 -12.04
C ILE A 109 -4.98 -12.83 -11.17
N LEU A 110 -4.78 -12.68 -9.85
CA LEU A 110 -5.86 -12.33 -8.92
C LEU A 110 -6.48 -10.97 -9.23
N LYS A 111 -5.66 -9.94 -9.48
CA LYS A 111 -6.12 -8.60 -9.88
C LYS A 111 -6.97 -8.67 -11.14
N GLU A 112 -6.52 -9.37 -12.17
CA GLU A 112 -7.27 -9.50 -13.42
C GLU A 112 -8.56 -10.31 -13.25
N LYS A 113 -8.53 -11.37 -12.44
CA LYS A 113 -9.73 -12.15 -12.10
C LYS A 113 -10.77 -11.29 -11.39
N VAL A 114 -10.36 -10.52 -10.37
CA VAL A 114 -11.27 -9.62 -9.63
C VAL A 114 -11.87 -8.56 -10.56
N LYS A 115 -11.10 -7.97 -11.48
CA LYS A 115 -11.66 -7.04 -12.49
C LYS A 115 -12.70 -7.72 -13.37
N SER A 116 -12.38 -8.90 -13.88
CA SER A 116 -13.19 -9.65 -14.84
C SER A 116 -14.51 -10.10 -14.21
N ASP A 117 -14.44 -10.76 -13.05
CA ASP A 117 -15.60 -11.28 -12.32
C ASP A 117 -16.59 -10.17 -11.94
N ASN A 118 -16.09 -8.97 -11.70
CA ASN A 118 -16.90 -7.82 -11.32
C ASN A 118 -17.22 -6.86 -12.49
N LYS A 119 -16.87 -7.23 -13.73
CA LYS A 119 -17.11 -6.42 -14.94
C LYS A 119 -16.69 -4.96 -14.76
N TYR A 120 -15.56 -4.76 -14.12
CA TYR A 120 -15.12 -3.43 -13.67
C TYR A 120 -14.98 -2.46 -14.85
N ILE A 121 -14.30 -2.88 -15.92
CA ILE A 121 -14.05 -2.05 -17.10
C ILE A 121 -15.38 -1.63 -17.75
N GLU A 122 -16.29 -2.58 -17.98
CA GLU A 122 -17.61 -2.32 -18.57
C GLU A 122 -18.42 -1.32 -17.72
N THR A 123 -18.37 -1.49 -16.39
CA THR A 123 -19.08 -0.62 -15.44
C THR A 123 -18.54 0.81 -15.47
N ILE A 124 -17.20 0.98 -15.50
CA ILE A 124 -16.58 2.31 -15.59
C ILE A 124 -16.87 2.97 -16.94
N GLU A 125 -16.78 2.24 -18.05
CA GLU A 125 -17.11 2.78 -19.37
C GLU A 125 -18.56 3.25 -19.47
N LYS A 126 -19.48 2.46 -18.90
CA LYS A 126 -20.90 2.84 -18.80
C LYS A 126 -21.07 4.11 -17.97
N TRP A 127 -20.49 4.19 -16.78
CA TRP A 127 -20.59 5.38 -15.92
C TRP A 127 -19.95 6.63 -16.55
N GLU A 128 -18.84 6.49 -17.27
CA GLU A 128 -18.23 7.59 -18.02
C GLU A 128 -19.14 8.08 -19.16
N LYS A 129 -19.83 7.17 -19.85
CA LYS A 129 -20.82 7.51 -20.88
C LYS A 129 -22.03 8.21 -20.27
N ASP A 130 -22.62 7.63 -19.23
CA ASP A 130 -23.79 8.17 -18.54
C ASP A 130 -23.49 9.57 -17.97
N LYS A 131 -22.32 9.76 -17.36
CA LYS A 131 -21.84 11.08 -16.90
C LYS A 131 -21.81 12.11 -18.03
N LYS A 132 -21.24 11.75 -19.19
CA LYS A 132 -21.18 12.66 -20.36
C LYS A 132 -22.57 12.98 -20.90
N GLU A 133 -23.47 12.01 -20.93
CA GLU A 133 -24.85 12.21 -21.37
C GLU A 133 -25.65 13.10 -20.42
N THR A 134 -25.54 12.90 -19.10
CA THR A 134 -26.19 13.75 -18.10
C THR A 134 -25.71 15.20 -18.18
N ILE A 135 -24.40 15.43 -18.34
CA ILE A 135 -23.85 16.79 -18.52
C ILE A 135 -24.38 17.43 -19.82
N LYS A 136 -24.46 16.68 -20.92
CA LYS A 136 -25.03 17.19 -22.18
C LYS A 136 -26.52 17.53 -22.06
N LYS A 137 -27.31 16.72 -21.34
CA LYS A 137 -28.73 17.00 -21.06
C LYS A 137 -28.87 18.28 -20.24
N LEU A 138 -28.07 18.44 -19.18
CA LEU A 138 -28.02 19.65 -18.36
C LEU A 138 -27.70 20.90 -19.20
N GLU A 139 -26.69 20.84 -20.07
CA GLU A 139 -26.34 21.93 -21.00
C GLU A 139 -27.49 22.27 -21.95
N THR A 140 -28.23 21.26 -22.43
CA THR A 140 -29.35 21.45 -23.37
C THR A 140 -30.58 22.04 -22.69
N GLU A 141 -30.88 21.59 -21.47
CA GLU A 141 -31.99 22.12 -20.67
C GLU A 141 -31.73 23.57 -20.25
N ALA A 142 -30.50 23.91 -19.86
CA ALA A 142 -30.12 25.27 -19.52
C ALA A 142 -30.25 26.21 -20.73
N LYS A 143 -29.87 25.77 -21.94
CA LYS A 143 -30.09 26.50 -23.19
C LYS A 143 -31.56 26.75 -23.50
N LYS A 144 -32.41 25.73 -23.31
CA LYS A 144 -33.86 25.85 -23.55
C LYS A 144 -34.52 26.82 -22.57
N LYS A 145 -34.14 26.80 -21.29
CA LYS A 145 -34.69 27.69 -20.25
C LYS A 145 -34.16 29.12 -20.37
N ASN A 146 -32.94 29.30 -20.89
CA ASN A 146 -32.31 30.62 -21.05
C ASN A 146 -31.82 30.86 -22.49
N PRO A 147 -32.72 31.06 -23.48
CA PRO A 147 -32.34 31.17 -24.90
C PRO A 147 -31.46 32.37 -25.24
N LYS A 148 -31.47 33.41 -24.39
CA LYS A 148 -30.69 34.64 -24.56
C LYS A 148 -29.26 34.55 -24.01
N PHE A 149 -28.94 33.52 -23.23
CA PHE A 149 -27.61 33.39 -22.64
C PHE A 149 -26.60 32.92 -23.69
N SER A 150 -25.42 33.52 -23.65
CA SER A 150 -24.25 33.04 -24.37
C SER A 150 -23.76 31.70 -23.81
N LYS A 151 -22.94 31.00 -24.59
CA LYS A 151 -22.34 29.71 -24.19
C LYS A 151 -21.52 29.80 -22.88
N LYS A 152 -20.90 30.95 -22.60
CA LYS A 152 -20.15 31.18 -21.36
C LYS A 152 -21.09 31.31 -20.16
N GLU A 153 -22.14 32.12 -20.30
CA GLU A 153 -23.14 32.33 -19.24
C GLU A 153 -23.88 31.03 -18.89
N ILE A 154 -24.18 30.19 -19.88
CA ILE A 154 -24.75 28.86 -19.64
C ILE A 154 -23.79 27.96 -18.86
N ASN A 155 -22.50 27.92 -19.25
CA ASN A 155 -21.50 27.12 -18.55
C ASN A 155 -21.29 27.57 -17.10
N GLU A 156 -21.38 28.86 -16.85
CA GLU A 156 -21.28 29.44 -15.52
C GLU A 156 -22.53 29.14 -14.68
N PHE A 157 -23.71 29.24 -15.28
CA PHE A 157 -24.99 28.91 -14.65
C PHE A 157 -25.08 27.44 -14.22
N ILE A 158 -24.56 26.50 -15.03
CA ILE A 158 -24.60 25.06 -14.71
C ILE A 158 -23.36 24.56 -13.96
N LYS A 159 -22.41 25.45 -13.62
CA LYS A 159 -21.10 25.07 -13.09
C LYS A 159 -21.23 24.21 -11.83
N ASP A 160 -22.09 24.62 -10.91
CA ASP A 160 -22.27 23.92 -9.64
C ASP A 160 -22.91 22.55 -9.84
N ASP A 161 -23.96 22.45 -10.66
CA ASP A 161 -24.63 21.18 -10.96
C ASP A 161 -23.74 20.23 -11.76
N LYS A 162 -22.93 20.77 -12.68
CA LYS A 162 -21.89 20.00 -13.38
C LYS A 162 -20.85 19.44 -12.42
N THR A 163 -20.43 20.25 -11.44
CA THR A 163 -19.48 19.83 -10.40
C THR A 163 -20.10 18.75 -9.50
N LYS A 164 -21.38 18.88 -9.12
CA LYS A 164 -22.11 17.85 -8.37
C LYS A 164 -22.17 16.52 -9.13
N ILE A 165 -22.55 16.55 -10.41
CA ILE A 165 -22.58 15.35 -11.25
C ILE A 165 -21.18 14.72 -11.33
N GLN A 166 -20.14 15.52 -11.53
CA GLN A 166 -18.76 15.01 -11.58
C GLN A 166 -18.36 14.33 -10.27
N ASN A 167 -18.69 14.92 -9.13
CA ASN A 167 -18.41 14.35 -7.82
C ASN A 167 -19.21 13.07 -7.57
N GLU A 168 -20.51 13.03 -7.91
CA GLU A 168 -21.34 11.82 -7.73
C GLU A 168 -20.76 10.61 -8.48
N TYR A 169 -20.37 10.79 -9.75
CA TYR A 169 -19.74 9.71 -10.50
C TYR A 169 -18.33 9.38 -9.99
N LYS A 170 -17.58 10.36 -9.50
CA LYS A 170 -16.28 10.12 -8.86
C LYS A 170 -16.45 9.26 -7.61
N ASP A 171 -17.45 9.53 -6.78
CA ASP A 171 -17.73 8.80 -5.56
C ASP A 171 -18.20 7.38 -5.86
N LYS A 172 -19.07 7.19 -6.87
CA LYS A 172 -19.45 5.86 -7.39
C LYS A 172 -18.23 5.03 -7.82
N ILE A 173 -17.30 5.66 -8.55
CA ILE A 173 -16.06 5.00 -8.99
C ILE A 173 -15.19 4.65 -7.78
N ASN A 174 -15.01 5.56 -6.82
CA ASN A 174 -14.22 5.30 -5.63
C ASN A 174 -14.80 4.17 -4.79
N PHE A 175 -16.11 4.15 -4.57
CA PHE A 175 -16.80 3.08 -3.84
C PHE A 175 -16.57 1.71 -4.51
N LEU A 176 -16.73 1.64 -5.83
CA LEU A 176 -16.45 0.40 -6.56
C LEU A 176 -14.98 -0.02 -6.43
N LYS A 177 -14.04 0.94 -6.47
CA LYS A 177 -12.62 0.64 -6.29
C LYS A 177 -12.32 0.08 -4.90
N GLU A 178 -12.91 0.67 -3.86
CA GLU A 178 -12.78 0.19 -2.48
C GLU A 178 -13.31 -1.24 -2.35
N GLU A 179 -14.52 -1.50 -2.87
CA GLU A 179 -15.13 -2.84 -2.87
C GLU A 179 -14.24 -3.89 -3.57
N LEU A 180 -13.70 -3.57 -4.75
CA LEU A 180 -12.81 -4.49 -5.47
C LEU A 180 -11.47 -4.68 -4.78
N THR A 181 -10.97 -3.65 -4.10
CA THR A 181 -9.75 -3.73 -3.31
C THR A 181 -9.94 -4.68 -2.13
N GLU A 182 -11.07 -4.60 -1.43
CA GLU A 182 -11.42 -5.56 -0.37
C GLU A 182 -11.55 -6.99 -0.88
N LYS A 183 -12.25 -7.20 -2.02
CA LYS A 183 -12.34 -8.52 -2.66
C LYS A 183 -10.98 -9.09 -3.03
N TYR A 184 -10.08 -8.24 -3.55
CA TYR A 184 -8.71 -8.63 -3.84
C TYR A 184 -7.95 -9.05 -2.58
N PHE A 185 -8.05 -8.30 -1.48
CA PHE A 185 -7.39 -8.68 -0.22
C PHE A 185 -7.86 -10.03 0.31
N VAL A 186 -9.18 -10.30 0.27
CA VAL A 186 -9.74 -11.59 0.68
C VAL A 186 -9.23 -12.72 -0.22
N ALA A 187 -9.24 -12.52 -1.54
CA ALA A 187 -8.76 -13.54 -2.48
C ALA A 187 -7.26 -13.80 -2.32
N LYS A 188 -6.46 -12.75 -2.10
CA LYS A 188 -5.01 -12.83 -1.82
C LYS A 188 -4.72 -13.67 -0.58
N GLN A 189 -5.48 -13.47 0.50
CA GLN A 189 -5.32 -14.23 1.74
C GLN A 189 -5.64 -15.73 1.58
N LEU A 190 -6.51 -16.09 0.62
CA LEU A 190 -6.90 -17.48 0.37
C LEU A 190 -5.92 -18.22 -0.56
N GLU A 191 -5.30 -17.50 -1.50
CA GLU A 191 -4.47 -18.09 -2.56
C GLU A 191 -2.96 -17.99 -2.32
N LEU A 192 -2.51 -17.00 -1.53
CA LEU A 192 -1.11 -16.92 -1.15
C LEU A 192 -0.84 -17.83 0.06
N ASP A 193 0.35 -18.42 0.05
CA ASP A 193 0.80 -19.32 1.10
C ASP A 193 0.87 -18.55 2.43
N ASP A 194 0.11 -19.02 3.44
CA ASP A 194 0.17 -18.45 4.79
C ASP A 194 1.44 -18.90 5.52
N TYR A 195 2.00 -18.02 6.34
CA TYR A 195 3.22 -18.30 7.07
C TYR A 195 3.25 -17.55 8.41
N PRO A 196 3.88 -18.13 9.44
CA PRO A 196 3.98 -17.48 10.74
C PRO A 196 4.93 -16.27 10.68
N ILE A 197 4.58 -15.19 11.38
CA ILE A 197 5.43 -14.02 11.57
C ILE A 197 5.66 -13.85 13.08
N PHE A 198 6.92 -13.71 13.48
CA PHE A 198 7.24 -13.42 14.87
C PHE A 198 6.94 -11.95 15.19
N MET A 199 6.01 -11.71 16.09
CA MET A 199 5.58 -10.37 16.50
C MET A 199 5.95 -10.14 17.96
N ALA A 200 6.65 -9.04 18.23
CA ALA A 200 6.97 -8.63 19.59
C ALA A 200 6.81 -7.12 19.77
N ILE A 201 6.50 -6.70 20.98
CA ILE A 201 6.48 -5.30 21.40
C ILE A 201 7.46 -5.19 22.56
N ALA A 202 8.46 -4.32 22.42
CA ALA A 202 9.35 -3.96 23.50
C ALA A 202 8.89 -2.61 24.07
N GLU A 203 8.63 -2.55 25.37
CA GLU A 203 8.31 -1.32 26.10
C GLU A 203 9.58 -0.71 26.70
N ASP A 204 10.47 -1.56 27.22
CA ASP A 204 11.78 -1.16 27.75
C ASP A 204 12.92 -1.82 26.95
N ILE A 205 13.73 -0.97 26.31
CA ILE A 205 14.84 -1.38 25.45
C ILE A 205 16.21 -1.20 26.12
N GLY A 206 16.24 -0.98 27.43
CA GLY A 206 17.48 -0.73 28.19
C GLY A 206 17.82 0.74 28.35
N TYR A 207 17.06 1.67 27.74
CA TYR A 207 17.32 3.10 27.81
C TYR A 207 16.03 3.92 27.82
N ASP A 208 16.02 5.01 28.60
CA ASP A 208 14.91 5.97 28.64
C ASP A 208 14.99 7.03 27.52
N ALA A 209 14.00 7.93 27.45
CA ALA A 209 13.93 8.98 26.45
C ALA A 209 15.13 9.96 26.47
N THR A 210 15.86 10.04 27.59
CA THR A 210 17.05 10.88 27.77
C THR A 210 18.34 10.14 27.46
N GLY A 211 18.27 8.85 27.12
CA GLY A 211 19.41 7.98 26.85
C GLY A 211 20.07 7.42 28.11
N ARG A 212 19.42 7.47 29.26
CA ARG A 212 19.93 6.85 30.49
C ARG A 212 19.55 5.39 30.54
N GLU A 213 20.47 4.56 31.01
CA GLU A 213 20.25 3.13 31.20
C GLU A 213 19.09 2.86 32.15
N THR A 214 18.21 1.95 31.75
CA THR A 214 17.15 1.39 32.59
C THR A 214 17.62 0.09 33.23
N ARG A 215 16.82 -0.48 34.14
CA ARG A 215 17.14 -1.75 34.81
C ARG A 215 16.66 -2.98 34.04
N ASN A 216 15.90 -2.78 32.98
CA ASN A 216 15.26 -3.84 32.21
C ASN A 216 15.59 -3.69 30.73
N ASN A 217 15.67 -4.79 30.00
CA ASN A 217 15.84 -4.74 28.55
C ASN A 217 15.16 -5.96 27.93
N GLU A 218 13.96 -5.74 27.40
CA GLU A 218 13.11 -6.79 26.85
C GLU A 218 13.66 -7.34 25.53
N LEU A 219 14.51 -6.58 24.83
CA LEU A 219 15.16 -7.03 23.59
C LEU A 219 16.04 -8.25 23.80
N ILE A 220 16.56 -8.45 25.01
CA ILE A 220 17.39 -9.63 25.34
C ILE A 220 16.56 -10.91 25.23
N GLU A 221 15.35 -10.92 25.81
CA GLU A 221 14.50 -12.10 25.78
C GLU A 221 13.82 -12.26 24.42
N ILE A 222 13.33 -11.16 23.85
CA ILE A 222 12.78 -11.13 22.48
C ILE A 222 13.81 -11.67 21.49
N GLY A 223 15.09 -11.30 21.63
CA GLY A 223 16.17 -11.77 20.77
C GLY A 223 16.40 -13.29 20.86
N LYS A 224 16.24 -13.90 22.04
CA LYS A 224 16.34 -15.36 22.19
C LYS A 224 15.22 -16.08 21.47
N GLU A 225 13.99 -15.63 21.65
CA GLU A 225 12.82 -16.24 21.00
C GLU A 225 12.84 -16.02 19.49
N LEU A 226 13.25 -14.84 19.04
CA LEU A 226 13.46 -14.56 17.62
C LEU A 226 14.53 -15.47 17.01
N SER A 227 15.63 -15.71 17.72
CA SER A 227 16.68 -16.62 17.26
C SER A 227 16.16 -18.06 17.10
N LYS A 228 15.36 -18.55 18.05
CA LYS A 228 14.71 -19.87 17.94
C LYS A 228 13.79 -19.92 16.72
N PHE A 229 13.01 -18.86 16.49
CA PHE A 229 12.11 -18.77 15.36
C PHE A 229 12.84 -18.73 14.01
N ILE A 230 13.94 -17.98 13.90
CA ILE A 230 14.80 -17.96 12.70
C ILE A 230 15.39 -19.35 12.43
N ASN A 231 15.86 -20.05 13.46
CA ASN A 231 16.39 -21.41 13.30
C ASN A 231 15.31 -22.36 12.80
N HIS A 232 14.09 -22.27 13.35
CA HIS A 232 12.95 -23.04 12.87
C HIS A 232 12.67 -22.78 11.37
N ILE A 233 12.61 -21.52 10.94
CA ILE A 233 12.45 -21.16 9.52
C ILE A 233 13.55 -21.79 8.66
N ASN A 234 14.81 -21.73 9.09
CA ASN A 234 15.92 -22.31 8.32
C ASN A 234 15.83 -23.84 8.20
N GLU A 235 15.21 -24.50 9.17
CA GLU A 235 15.01 -25.96 9.14
C GLU A 235 13.79 -26.38 8.31
N THR A 236 12.74 -25.55 8.26
CA THR A 236 11.45 -25.93 7.67
C THR A 236 11.16 -25.27 6.31
N GLU A 237 11.71 -24.09 6.05
CA GLU A 237 11.48 -23.30 4.83
C GLU A 237 12.77 -23.30 3.99
N VAL A 238 12.87 -24.22 3.02
CA VAL A 238 13.98 -24.28 2.05
C VAL A 238 13.73 -23.32 0.89
#